data_AF-A0A0K0QR87-F1
#
_entry.id   AF-A0A0K0QR87-F1
#
_cell.length_a   1.000
_cell.length_b   1.000
_cell.length_c   1.000
_cell.angle_alpha   90.00
_cell.angle_beta   90.00
_cell.angle_gamma   90.00
#
_symmetry.space_group_name_H-M   'P 1'
#
loop_
_entity.id
_entity.type
_entity.pdbx_description
1 polymer ?
#
loop_
_entity_poly.entity_id
_entity_poly.type
_entity_poly.pdbx_seq_one_letter_code
_entity_poly.pdbx_strand_id
1 'polypeptide(L)'
;SVLERNQNEHNPGPEKNLIYDTEIHLYEDGDPVPDGYVAIDFYSEIKVSAGSGYLNIEHQSPHKFLFPINEIRRYDVKPDCAKVLVVDGESMIPDLYPGQRISIDTSAKRIFDGEIYAFLKGDELKIKMLFEWNEQGKG
;
A
#
# COMPACT_ATOMS: atom_id res chain seq x y z
N SER A 1 -41.62 -20.35 21.33
CA SER A 1 -40.94 -21.00 20.19
C SER A 1 -40.27 -19.93 19.36
N VAL A 2 -38.94 -20.05 19.18
CA VAL A 2 -38.06 -19.49 18.12
C VAL A 2 -38.17 -17.96 17.90
N LEU A 3 -37.26 -17.05 18.30
CA LEU A 3 -35.79 -16.98 18.19
C LEU A 3 -35.23 -17.39 16.84
N GLU A 4 -35.39 -16.54 15.82
CA GLU A 4 -34.42 -16.41 14.72
C GLU A 4 -33.90 -14.97 14.72
N ARG A 5 -32.81 -14.78 15.47
CA ARG A 5 -31.95 -13.62 15.33
C ARG A 5 -31.06 -13.90 14.13
N ASN A 6 -31.19 -13.08 13.10
CA ASN A 6 -30.25 -13.02 11.98
C ASN A 6 -28.83 -12.91 12.51
N GLN A 7 -28.07 -13.99 12.40
CA GLN A 7 -26.62 -13.96 12.46
C GLN A 7 -26.13 -13.46 11.11
N ASN A 8 -26.14 -12.14 10.90
CA ASN A 8 -25.19 -11.55 9.97
C ASN A 8 -23.84 -11.62 10.66
N GLU A 9 -23.06 -12.64 10.29
CA GLU A 9 -21.64 -12.72 10.58
C GLU A 9 -21.00 -11.43 10.08
N HIS A 10 -20.69 -10.56 11.02
CA HIS A 10 -19.78 -9.45 10.82
C HIS A 10 -18.41 -10.07 10.58
N ASN A 11 -18.10 -10.33 9.31
CA ASN A 11 -16.75 -10.61 8.88
C ASN A 11 -16.10 -9.25 8.62
N PRO A 12 -15.29 -8.69 9.55
CA PRO A 12 -14.55 -7.49 9.22
C PRO A 12 -13.53 -7.91 8.17
N GLY A 13 -13.74 -7.48 6.92
CA GLY A 13 -12.68 -7.50 5.90
C GLY A 13 -11.44 -6.80 6.45
N PRO A 14 -10.24 -7.09 5.92
CA PRO A 14 -9.01 -6.49 6.41
C PRO A 14 -9.15 -4.96 6.35
N GLU A 15 -9.06 -4.33 7.52
CA GLU A 15 -9.22 -2.88 7.64
C GLU A 15 -8.18 -2.16 6.77
N LYS A 16 -8.60 -1.08 6.12
CA LYS A 16 -7.83 -0.29 5.16
C LYS A 16 -6.47 0.14 5.71
N ASN A 17 -5.39 -0.50 5.27
CA ASN A 17 -4.01 -0.28 5.73
C ASN A 17 -3.30 0.89 5.02
N LEU A 18 -4.00 2.00 4.78
CA LEU A 18 -3.37 3.22 4.28
C LEU A 18 -3.06 4.14 5.46
N ILE A 19 -1.77 4.32 5.74
CA ILE A 19 -1.27 5.24 6.78
C ILE A 19 -1.01 6.60 6.11
N TYR A 20 -1.70 7.65 6.56
CA TYR A 20 -1.74 8.95 5.85
C TYR A 20 -0.89 10.07 6.44
N ASP A 21 -0.25 9.90 7.60
CA ASP A 21 0.55 10.99 8.17
C ASP A 21 1.60 10.43 9.13
N THR A 22 2.87 10.63 8.82
CA THR A 22 4.01 10.27 9.69
C THR A 22 5.07 11.33 9.54
N GLU A 23 5.58 11.85 10.66
CA GLU A 23 6.62 12.88 10.70
C GLU A 23 7.83 12.47 9.84
N ILE A 24 8.28 13.41 9.01
CA ILE A 24 9.12 13.13 7.84
C ILE A 24 10.57 13.36 8.19
N HIS A 25 11.36 12.29 8.17
CA HIS A 25 12.80 12.36 8.04
C HIS A 25 13.18 11.45 6.86
N LEU A 26 13.71 12.04 5.79
CA LEU A 26 14.26 11.29 4.67
C LEU A 26 15.62 10.77 5.12
N TYR A 27 15.75 9.44 5.21
CA TYR A 27 17.02 8.80 5.52
C TYR A 27 17.63 8.24 4.25
N GLU A 28 18.95 8.18 4.20
CA GLU A 28 19.70 7.46 3.17
C GLU A 28 19.90 6.00 3.59
N ASP A 29 20.05 5.12 2.60
CA ASP A 29 20.42 3.74 2.87
C ASP A 29 21.77 3.66 3.60
N GLY A 30 21.79 2.97 4.74
CA GLY A 30 22.96 2.87 5.62
C GLY A 30 22.97 3.86 6.79
N ASP A 31 22.04 4.81 6.85
CA ASP A 31 21.87 5.66 8.04
C ASP A 31 21.46 4.83 9.27
N PRO A 32 21.89 5.23 10.48
CA PRO A 32 21.49 4.55 11.70
C PRO A 32 19.98 4.71 11.93
N VAL A 33 19.29 3.57 12.00
CA VAL A 33 17.87 3.53 12.36
C VAL A 33 17.72 3.67 13.89
N PRO A 34 17.00 4.67 14.41
CA PRO A 34 16.73 4.81 15.84
C PRO A 34 15.98 3.60 16.42
N ASP A 35 16.18 3.35 17.71
CA ASP A 35 15.48 2.29 18.44
C ASP A 35 13.95 2.46 18.35
N GLY A 36 13.25 1.36 18.09
CA GLY A 36 11.79 1.35 17.96
C GLY A 36 11.28 1.74 16.57
N TYR A 37 12.17 2.00 15.62
CA TYR A 37 11.81 2.26 14.22
C TYR A 37 12.31 1.16 13.29
N VAL A 38 11.74 1.12 12.09
CA VAL A 38 12.24 0.33 10.97
C VAL A 38 12.31 1.20 9.72
N ALA A 39 13.36 1.01 8.94
CA ALA A 39 13.53 1.67 7.65
C ALA A 39 12.77 0.90 6.55
N ILE A 40 11.92 1.62 5.82
CA ILE A 40 11.13 1.12 4.71
C ILE A 40 11.60 1.83 3.44
N ASP A 41 11.76 1.12 2.34
CA ASP A 41 12.15 1.74 1.06
C ASP A 41 11.13 2.80 0.66
N PHE A 42 11.62 4.00 0.33
CA PHE A 42 10.82 5.12 -0.13
C PHE A 42 11.15 5.47 -1.57
N TYR A 43 10.17 5.45 -2.45
CA TYR A 43 10.31 5.80 -3.85
C TYR A 43 9.67 7.17 -4.08
N SER A 44 10.48 8.22 -3.91
CA SER A 44 10.10 9.62 -4.13
C SER A 44 9.94 9.96 -5.61
N GLU A 45 10.80 9.37 -6.45
CA GLU A 45 10.80 9.54 -7.90
C GLU A 45 10.16 8.31 -8.56
N ILE A 46 8.83 8.35 -8.75
CA ILE A 46 8.28 7.68 -9.92
C ILE A 46 8.78 8.52 -11.10
N LYS A 47 9.76 8.03 -11.87
CA LYS A 47 10.24 8.75 -13.06
C LYS A 47 9.18 8.69 -14.15
N VAL A 48 8.16 9.52 -13.99
CA VAL A 48 7.19 9.92 -15.01
C VAL A 48 7.90 10.96 -15.88
N SER A 49 8.89 10.52 -16.63
CA SER A 49 9.60 11.38 -17.58
C SER A 49 9.62 10.64 -18.90
N ALA A 50 8.76 11.11 -19.81
CA ALA A 50 8.55 10.60 -21.16
C ALA A 50 7.56 9.41 -21.30
N GLY A 51 6.26 9.70 -21.16
CA GLY A 51 5.20 8.98 -21.91
C GLY A 51 4.83 7.56 -21.44
N SER A 52 5.64 6.91 -20.61
CA SER A 52 5.30 5.66 -19.94
C SER A 52 6.11 5.59 -18.65
N GLY A 53 5.45 5.69 -17.50
CA GLY A 53 6.13 5.85 -16.21
C GLY A 53 6.76 4.53 -15.77
N TYR A 54 8.09 4.46 -15.70
CA TYR A 54 8.83 3.27 -15.26
C TYR A 54 9.07 3.35 -13.75
N LEU A 55 8.63 2.33 -12.99
CA LEU A 55 9.00 2.18 -11.59
C LEU A 55 9.43 0.75 -11.31
N ASN A 56 10.72 0.59 -11.03
CA ASN A 56 11.28 -0.67 -10.61
C ASN A 56 11.36 -0.71 -9.08
N ILE A 57 10.31 -1.25 -8.46
CA ILE A 57 10.26 -1.52 -7.02
C ILE A 57 10.98 -2.82 -6.61
N GLU A 58 11.55 -3.56 -7.56
CA GLU A 58 12.34 -4.76 -7.28
C GLU A 58 13.73 -4.41 -6.72
N HIS A 59 14.23 -3.22 -7.01
CA HIS A 59 15.47 -2.69 -6.43
C HIS A 59 15.21 -1.90 -5.15
N GLN A 60 16.13 -2.01 -4.19
CA GLN A 60 16.11 -1.20 -2.98
C GLN A 60 16.24 0.28 -3.33
N SER A 61 15.51 1.12 -2.59
CA SER A 61 15.62 2.56 -2.74
C SER A 61 16.83 3.09 -1.95
N PRO A 62 17.59 4.05 -2.49
CA PRO A 62 18.59 4.79 -1.70
C PRO A 62 17.95 5.68 -0.63
N HIS A 63 16.63 5.86 -0.68
CA HIS A 63 15.87 6.65 0.28
C HIS A 63 15.00 5.76 1.15
N LYS A 64 14.95 6.07 2.45
CA LYS A 64 14.16 5.33 3.43
C LYS A 64 13.18 6.25 4.15
N PHE A 65 12.06 5.66 4.52
CA PHE A 65 11.09 6.21 5.44
C PHE A 65 11.13 5.41 6.74
N LEU A 66 11.20 6.09 7.89
CA LEU A 66 11.15 5.39 9.17
C LEU A 66 9.73 5.23 9.66
N PHE A 67 9.37 3.99 9.98
CA PHE A 67 8.09 3.67 10.61
C PHE A 67 8.31 3.22 12.04
N PRO A 68 7.48 3.67 12.99
CA PRO A 68 7.43 3.05 14.31
C PRO A 68 7.14 1.55 14.17
N ILE A 69 7.93 0.71 14.83
CA ILE A 69 7.79 -0.76 14.74
C ILE A 69 6.39 -1.24 15.18
N ASN A 70 5.75 -0.47 16.06
CA ASN A 70 4.41 -0.76 16.55
C ASN A 70 3.34 -0.56 15.47
N GLU A 71 3.49 0.43 14.57
CA GLU A 71 2.55 0.63 13.46
C GLU A 71 2.67 -0.51 12.46
N ILE A 72 3.90 -0.90 12.09
CA ILE A 72 4.11 -2.03 11.18
C ILE A 72 3.51 -3.33 11.74
N ARG A 73 3.71 -3.60 13.04
CA ARG A 73 3.12 -4.76 13.72
C ARG A 73 1.60 -4.68 13.81
N ARG A 74 1.03 -3.49 14.02
CA ARG A 74 -0.42 -3.28 14.11
C ARG A 74 -1.12 -3.70 12.82
N TYR A 75 -0.50 -3.45 11.68
CA TYR A 75 -1.05 -3.79 10.37
C TYR A 75 -0.63 -5.19 9.86
N ASP A 76 0.07 -5.97 10.69
CA ASP A 76 0.60 -7.31 10.35
C ASP A 76 1.45 -7.33 9.06
N VAL A 77 2.13 -6.22 8.77
CA VAL A 77 2.98 -6.10 7.59
C VAL A 77 4.42 -6.48 7.96
N LYS A 78 5.08 -7.25 7.10
CA LYS A 78 6.53 -7.47 7.23
C LYS A 78 7.28 -6.25 6.69
N PRO A 79 8.26 -5.69 7.42
CA PRO A 79 9.01 -4.52 6.93
C PRO A 79 9.58 -4.69 5.52
N ASP A 80 10.11 -5.87 5.19
CA ASP A 80 10.69 -6.15 3.86
C ASP A 80 9.64 -6.15 2.73
N CYS A 81 8.38 -6.39 3.08
CA CYS A 81 7.25 -6.36 2.14
C CYS A 81 6.59 -4.99 2.05
N ALA A 82 6.87 -4.08 2.98
CA ALA A 82 6.36 -2.72 2.95
C ALA A 82 7.22 -1.84 2.02
N LYS A 83 6.56 -0.96 1.26
CA LYS A 83 7.18 0.06 0.41
C LYS A 83 6.40 1.36 0.52
N VAL A 84 7.09 2.50 0.52
CA VAL A 84 6.44 3.83 0.50
C VAL A 84 6.55 4.46 -0.87
N LEU A 85 5.43 4.97 -1.37
CA LEU A 85 5.30 5.53 -2.70
C LEU A 85 4.64 6.92 -2.62
N VAL A 86 4.83 7.72 -3.66
CA VAL A 86 4.06 8.94 -3.90
C VAL A 86 3.02 8.66 -4.98
N VAL A 87 1.75 8.96 -4.70
CA VAL A 87 0.67 8.82 -5.66
C VAL A 87 0.87 9.82 -6.79
N ASP A 88 0.90 9.30 -8.02
CA ASP A 88 0.91 10.09 -9.24
C ASP A 88 -0.42 9.97 -10.00
N GLY A 89 -0.85 11.09 -10.58
CA GLY A 89 -2.09 11.19 -11.35
C GLY A 89 -3.38 11.17 -10.54
N GLU A 90 -4.48 11.51 -11.21
CA GLU A 90 -5.78 11.77 -10.58
C GLU A 90 -6.72 10.54 -10.60
N SER A 91 -6.23 9.39 -11.05
CA SER A 91 -7.09 8.24 -11.39
C SER A 91 -7.72 7.51 -10.20
N MET A 92 -7.29 7.87 -8.99
CA MET A 92 -7.79 7.34 -7.72
C MET A 92 -8.51 8.42 -6.90
N ILE A 93 -8.75 9.62 -7.44
CA ILE A 93 -9.58 10.63 -6.77
C ILE A 93 -11.03 10.07 -6.68
N PRO A 94 -11.70 10.19 -5.52
CA PRO A 94 -11.33 10.93 -4.32
C PRO A 94 -10.57 10.13 -3.24
N ASP A 95 -10.33 8.84 -3.46
CA ASP A 95 -9.70 7.96 -2.46
C ASP A 95 -8.22 8.30 -2.22
N LEU A 96 -7.47 8.65 -3.27
CA LEU A 96 -6.07 9.08 -3.19
C LEU A 96 -5.83 10.29 -4.10
N TYR A 97 -5.09 11.27 -3.59
CA TYR A 97 -4.76 12.50 -4.31
C TYR A 97 -3.31 12.50 -4.84
N PRO A 98 -3.03 13.19 -5.97
CA PRO A 98 -1.66 13.40 -6.45
C PRO A 98 -0.76 14.00 -5.36
N GLY A 99 0.47 13.49 -5.25
CA GLY A 99 1.46 13.93 -4.25
C GLY A 99 1.28 13.32 -2.86
N GLN A 100 0.19 12.59 -2.62
CA GLN A 100 -0.04 11.90 -1.36
C GLN A 100 0.92 10.71 -1.22
N ARG A 101 1.46 10.51 -0.02
CA ARG A 101 2.30 9.34 0.27
C ARG A 101 1.44 8.18 0.73
N ILE A 102 1.75 7.00 0.25
CA ILE A 102 1.09 5.76 0.65
C ILE A 102 2.13 4.70 0.98
N SER A 103 1.80 3.85 1.94
CA SER A 103 2.52 2.60 2.19
C SER A 103 1.74 1.47 1.53
N ILE A 104 2.45 0.54 0.89
CA ILE A 104 1.87 -0.67 0.29
C ILE A 104 2.51 -1.90 0.91
N ASP A 105 1.72 -2.97 1.06
CA ASP A 105 2.22 -4.31 1.36
C ASP A 105 2.30 -5.14 0.05
N THR A 106 3.52 -5.51 -0.33
CA THR A 106 3.82 -6.33 -1.52
C THR A 106 3.62 -7.83 -1.27
N SER A 107 3.24 -8.24 -0.05
CA SER A 107 3.01 -9.65 0.29
C SER A 107 1.64 -10.16 -0.15
N ALA A 108 0.72 -9.27 -0.54
CA ALA A 108 -0.64 -9.62 -0.93
C ALA A 108 -0.67 -10.60 -2.13
N LYS A 109 -1.25 -11.78 -1.92
CA LYS A 109 -1.40 -12.83 -2.94
C LYS A 109 -2.83 -13.02 -3.44
N ARG A 110 -3.78 -12.30 -2.86
CA ARG A 110 -5.21 -12.43 -3.15
C ARG A 110 -5.84 -11.05 -3.27
N ILE A 111 -6.76 -10.94 -4.23
CA ILE A 111 -7.60 -9.75 -4.43
C ILE A 111 -8.84 -9.89 -3.55
N PHE A 112 -9.17 -8.83 -2.85
CA PHE A 112 -10.42 -8.64 -2.12
C PHE A 112 -11.18 -7.47 -2.76
N ASP A 113 -12.48 -7.66 -2.91
CA ASP A 113 -13.34 -6.70 -3.61
C ASP A 113 -13.35 -5.33 -2.94
N GLY A 114 -13.14 -4.29 -3.74
CA GLY A 114 -13.21 -2.91 -3.28
C GLY A 114 -11.93 -2.42 -2.61
N GLU A 115 -10.88 -3.24 -2.56
CA GLU A 115 -9.59 -2.85 -1.98
C GLU A 115 -8.66 -2.23 -3.04
N ILE A 116 -7.74 -1.38 -2.57
CA ILE A 116 -6.77 -0.67 -3.40
C ILE A 116 -5.50 -1.50 -3.52
N TYR A 117 -5.07 -1.73 -4.76
CA TYR A 117 -3.88 -2.52 -5.08
C TYR A 117 -2.89 -1.72 -5.91
N ALA A 118 -1.61 -1.90 -5.59
CA ALA A 118 -0.49 -1.54 -6.44
C ALA A 118 -0.04 -2.77 -7.25
N PHE A 119 0.07 -2.66 -8.56
CA PHE A 119 0.55 -3.75 -9.41
C PHE A 119 1.35 -3.22 -10.60
N LEU A 120 2.22 -4.06 -11.15
CA LEU A 120 3.00 -3.75 -12.34
C LEU A 120 2.21 -4.12 -13.60
N LYS A 121 2.13 -3.19 -14.55
CA LYS A 121 1.61 -3.41 -15.90
C LYS A 121 2.73 -3.11 -16.90
N GLY A 122 3.42 -4.15 -17.36
CA GLY A 122 4.73 -3.97 -17.97
C GLY A 122 5.67 -3.42 -16.90
N ASP A 123 6.30 -2.29 -17.17
CA ASP A 123 7.19 -1.63 -16.22
C ASP A 123 6.54 -0.47 -15.44
N GLU A 124 5.23 -0.25 -15.65
CA GLU A 124 4.51 0.81 -14.97
C GLU A 124 3.84 0.31 -13.71
N LEU A 125 4.14 0.93 -12.56
CA LEU A 125 3.34 0.73 -11.35
C LEU A 125 2.00 1.46 -11.50
N LYS A 126 0.90 0.74 -11.29
CA LYS A 126 -0.46 1.27 -11.26
C LYS A 126 -1.08 1.04 -9.90
N ILE A 127 -1.83 2.04 -9.43
CA ILE A 127 -2.68 1.94 -8.25
C ILE A 127 -4.13 1.95 -8.72
N LYS A 128 -4.90 0.91 -8.37
CA LYS A 128 -6.33 0.80 -8.69
C LYS A 128 -7.11 0.12 -7.58
N MET A 129 -8.37 0.49 -7.44
CA MET A 129 -9.35 -0.34 -6.74
C MET A 129 -9.71 -1.54 -7.62
N LEU A 130 -9.58 -2.76 -7.08
CA LEU A 130 -9.86 -4.00 -7.81
C LEU A 130 -11.08 -4.71 -7.23
N PHE A 131 -11.73 -5.49 -8.10
CA PHE A 131 -12.82 -6.39 -7.75
C PHE A 131 -12.48 -7.76 -8.37
N GLU A 132 -12.56 -8.82 -7.59
CA GLU A 132 -12.49 -10.21 -8.02
C GLU A 132 -13.68 -10.47 -8.95
N TRP A 133 -13.42 -10.45 -10.26
CA TRP A 133 -14.42 -10.85 -11.23
C TRP A 133 -14.48 -12.37 -11.28
N ASN A 134 -15.46 -12.95 -10.59
CA ASN A 134 -15.85 -14.34 -10.84
C ASN A 134 -16.71 -14.40 -12.13
N GLU A 135 -16.49 -15.42 -12.98
CA GLU A 135 -17.30 -15.65 -14.19
C GLU A 135 -18.81 -15.89 -13.88
N GLN A 136 -19.15 -16.00 -12.60
CA GLN A 136 -20.50 -16.02 -12.06
C GLN A 136 -20.78 -14.65 -11.42
N GLY A 137 -21.14 -13.66 -12.23
CA GLY A 137 -21.33 -12.29 -11.76
C GLY A 137 -22.22 -12.16 -10.52
N LYS A 138 -21.92 -11.16 -9.67
CA LYS A 138 -22.64 -10.73 -8.45
C LYS A 138 -23.46 -11.82 -7.76
N GLY A 139 -22.82 -12.52 -6.83
CA GLY A 139 -23.48 -13.16 -5.69
C GLY A 139 -23.64 -12.17 -4.54
#